data_AF-A0A511YK52-F1
#
_entry.id   AF-A0A511YK52-F1
#
_cell.length_a   1.000
_cell.length_b   1.000
_cell.length_c   1.000
_cell.angle_alpha   90.00
_cell.angle_beta   90.00
_cell.angle_gamma   90.00
#
_symmetry.space_group_name_H-M   'P 1'
#
loop_
_entity.id
_entity.type
_entity.pdbx_description
1 polymer ?
#
loop_
_entity_poly.entity_id
_entity_poly.type
_entity_poly.pdbx_seq_one_letter_code
_entity_poly.pdbx_strand_id
1 'polypeptide(L)'
;MKRLIVFLFLSVSGWASAQKTELIKLNQNIKDKSSRTKSLTVIDNRPDKSIGTVTYKGETVDLKFPGSNLKSDIETWFAEDNKARGNNDIVLLLEEIKVSEFKETQLAKAKVKISSFINRNGRYYFINRYNNTLDFNPKLTPNVPRTISMALSTILSTLINDSYSHIAFSTPIAEADLNNYEAIVGKNIKYLNVPELASGVYTDFRSFYLQTPKEGYYVDKNKKGKVTGIKNRENLLISSEEIFGYVEDGKAYRLTPVGFLEMPKDDKGYYVVSSRQELFPPQNNNAMMIGAMTGGMLGALIGAAIDSSGSGRRNPNTELSNVYIDPLTGEYSF
;
A
#
# COMPACT_ATOMS: atom_id res chain seq x y z
N MET A 1 45.99 -61.63 0.29
CA MET A 1 45.04 -60.81 1.10
C MET A 1 45.42 -59.35 1.00
N LYS A 2 44.45 -58.43 1.02
CA LYS A 2 44.53 -56.96 0.80
C LYS A 2 44.11 -56.46 -0.59
N ARG A 3 42.82 -56.61 -0.87
CA ARG A 3 42.05 -55.68 -1.71
C ARG A 3 40.69 -55.49 -1.02
N LEU A 4 40.57 -54.42 -0.24
CA LEU A 4 39.32 -53.76 0.16
C LEU A 4 39.73 -52.68 1.16
N ILE A 5 39.50 -51.41 0.83
CA ILE A 5 39.24 -50.23 1.70
C ILE A 5 39.39 -49.02 0.75
N VAL A 6 38.38 -48.80 -0.10
CA VAL A 6 38.11 -47.49 -0.74
C VAL A 6 36.59 -47.39 -0.92
N PHE A 7 35.84 -47.47 0.18
CA PHE A 7 34.37 -47.34 0.13
C PHE A 7 33.80 -46.67 1.39
N LEU A 8 34.48 -45.64 1.91
CA LEU A 8 34.01 -44.93 3.10
C LEU A 8 34.24 -43.41 3.05
N PHE A 9 34.07 -42.79 1.88
CA PHE A 9 34.07 -41.32 1.75
C PHE A 9 32.86 -40.76 0.96
N LEU A 10 31.85 -41.58 0.67
CA LEU A 10 30.67 -41.20 -0.13
C LEU A 10 29.35 -41.11 0.67
N SER A 11 29.38 -41.25 1.99
CA SER A 11 28.17 -41.33 2.83
C SER A 11 27.82 -40.07 3.64
N VAL A 12 28.51 -38.95 3.44
CA VAL A 12 28.25 -37.68 4.19
C VAL A 12 27.57 -36.59 3.33
N SER A 13 27.33 -36.82 2.04
CA SER A 13 26.67 -35.84 1.16
C SER A 13 25.12 -35.86 1.21
N GLY A 14 24.51 -36.54 2.18
CA GLY A 14 23.09 -36.87 2.19
C GLY A 14 22.18 -36.05 3.12
N TRP A 15 22.53 -34.81 3.47
CA TRP A 15 21.65 -33.97 4.33
C TRP A 15 21.66 -32.49 3.89
N ALA A 16 21.73 -32.22 2.59
CA ALA A 16 21.26 -30.93 2.08
C ALA A 16 19.73 -31.02 2.01
N SER A 17 19.03 -30.71 3.10
CA SER A 17 17.60 -30.42 3.02
C SER A 17 17.44 -29.24 2.07
N ALA A 18 17.00 -29.51 0.84
CA ALA A 18 16.70 -28.48 -0.13
C ALA A 18 15.51 -27.69 0.43
N GLN A 19 15.80 -26.54 1.05
CA GLN A 19 14.77 -25.64 1.55
C GLN A 19 13.84 -25.27 0.39
N LYS A 20 12.54 -25.53 0.54
CA LYS A 20 11.56 -25.18 -0.49
C LYS A 20 11.62 -23.68 -0.72
N THR A 21 11.58 -23.27 -1.98
CA THR A 21 11.64 -21.85 -2.36
C THR A 21 10.39 -21.48 -3.13
N GLU A 22 9.75 -20.38 -2.77
CA GLU A 22 8.69 -19.75 -3.54
C GLU A 22 9.23 -18.45 -4.14
N LEU A 23 9.17 -18.35 -5.47
CA LEU A 23 9.67 -17.18 -6.19
C LEU A 23 8.60 -16.10 -6.32
N ILE A 24 8.98 -14.87 -5.99
CA ILE A 24 8.20 -13.65 -6.21
C ILE A 24 8.34 -13.26 -7.67
N LYS A 25 7.31 -13.50 -8.46
CA LYS A 25 7.37 -13.29 -9.92
C LYS A 25 7.12 -11.82 -10.27
N LEU A 26 8.08 -11.20 -10.95
CA LEU A 26 7.95 -9.88 -11.55
C LEU A 26 7.45 -10.01 -12.99
N ASN A 27 6.17 -10.36 -13.15
CA ASN A 27 5.59 -10.68 -14.46
C ASN A 27 4.21 -10.05 -14.69
N GLN A 28 3.80 -9.14 -13.80
CA GLN A 28 2.60 -8.35 -14.03
C GLN A 28 2.90 -7.27 -15.07
N ASN A 29 1.85 -6.78 -15.74
CA ASN A 29 2.01 -5.72 -16.72
C ASN A 29 2.29 -4.38 -16.03
N ILE A 30 3.44 -3.79 -16.34
CA ILE A 30 3.85 -2.46 -15.87
C ILE A 30 4.15 -1.51 -17.02
N LYS A 31 3.54 -1.76 -18.19
CA LYS A 31 3.70 -0.92 -19.37
C LYS A 31 3.11 0.48 -19.14
N ASP A 32 3.95 1.50 -19.25
CA ASP A 32 3.57 2.90 -19.36
C ASP A 32 2.87 3.13 -20.71
N LYS A 33 1.54 3.08 -20.67
CA LYS A 33 0.68 3.32 -21.84
C LYS A 33 0.85 4.74 -22.42
N SER A 34 1.33 5.69 -21.64
CA SER A 34 1.57 7.06 -22.08
C SER A 34 2.96 7.25 -22.70
N SER A 35 3.87 6.29 -22.49
CA SER A 35 5.27 6.35 -22.96
C SER A 35 5.98 7.64 -22.56
N ARG A 36 5.68 8.17 -21.37
CA ARG A 36 6.27 9.40 -20.83
C ARG A 36 7.48 9.12 -19.94
N THR A 37 7.62 7.89 -19.48
CA THR A 37 8.72 7.44 -18.62
C THR A 37 9.92 7.03 -19.45
N LYS A 38 11.06 7.63 -19.15
CA LYS A 38 12.35 7.36 -19.80
C LYS A 38 13.05 6.17 -19.15
N SER A 39 13.08 6.19 -17.82
CA SER A 39 13.79 5.21 -17.01
C SER A 39 13.06 4.96 -15.70
N LEU A 40 13.26 3.77 -15.15
CA LEU A 40 12.99 3.44 -13.77
C LEU A 40 14.31 2.97 -13.16
N THR A 41 14.72 3.62 -12.07
CA THR A 41 15.92 3.26 -11.33
C THR A 41 15.54 2.84 -9.91
N VAL A 42 16.30 1.92 -9.32
CA VAL A 42 16.04 1.43 -7.97
C VAL A 42 17.20 1.78 -7.04
N ILE A 43 16.84 2.36 -5.90
CA ILE A 43 17.72 2.56 -4.74
C ILE A 43 17.28 1.55 -3.69
N ASP A 44 18.03 0.45 -3.56
CA ASP A 44 17.74 -0.55 -2.54
C ASP A 44 18.43 -0.14 -1.22
N ASN A 45 17.66 0.53 -0.35
CA ASN A 45 18.11 1.02 0.95
C ASN A 45 17.71 0.10 2.12
N ARG A 46 17.18 -1.09 1.82
CA ARG A 46 16.83 -2.06 2.87
C ARG A 46 18.08 -2.43 3.69
N PRO A 47 18.02 -2.41 5.03
CA PRO A 47 19.16 -2.83 5.86
C PRO A 47 19.43 -4.34 5.72
N ASP A 48 18.37 -5.12 5.54
CA ASP A 48 18.42 -6.56 5.27
C ASP A 48 17.83 -6.83 3.87
N LYS A 49 18.63 -7.44 3.00
CA LYS A 49 18.21 -7.75 1.62
C LYS A 49 17.38 -9.03 1.52
N SER A 50 17.37 -9.87 2.57
CA SER A 50 16.61 -11.10 2.62
C SER A 50 15.11 -10.82 2.86
N ILE A 51 14.25 -11.51 2.12
CA ILE A 51 12.80 -11.36 2.26
C ILE A 51 12.33 -12.09 3.52
N GLY A 52 12.66 -13.37 3.65
CA GLY A 52 12.35 -14.17 4.82
C GLY A 52 11.68 -15.50 4.46
N THR A 53 11.23 -16.21 5.48
CA THR A 53 10.70 -17.57 5.35
C THR A 53 9.33 -17.68 6.01
N VAL A 54 8.51 -18.60 5.51
CA VAL A 54 7.23 -18.98 6.12
C VAL A 54 7.11 -20.50 6.21
N THR A 55 6.42 -20.99 7.22
CA THR A 55 6.09 -22.39 7.43
C THR A 55 4.81 -22.70 6.67
N TYR A 56 4.87 -23.66 5.76
CA TYR A 56 3.71 -24.14 5.03
C TYR A 56 3.69 -25.67 5.03
N LYS A 57 2.58 -26.25 5.52
CA LYS A 57 2.41 -27.71 5.63
C LYS A 57 3.56 -28.42 6.38
N GLY A 58 4.08 -27.77 7.42
CA GLY A 58 5.16 -28.32 8.27
C GLY A 58 6.56 -28.14 7.71
N GLU A 59 6.72 -27.47 6.56
CA GLU A 59 8.02 -27.21 5.94
C GLU A 59 8.31 -25.71 5.90
N THR A 60 9.57 -25.34 6.08
CA THR A 60 10.04 -23.97 5.89
C THR A 60 10.20 -23.68 4.40
N VAL A 61 9.47 -22.66 3.92
CA VAL A 61 9.51 -22.14 2.56
C VAL A 61 10.21 -20.78 2.57
N ASP A 62 11.27 -20.65 1.81
CA ASP A 62 12.02 -19.42 1.60
C ASP A 62 11.39 -18.58 0.49
N LEU A 63 11.21 -17.29 0.72
CA LEU A 63 10.66 -16.35 -0.26
C LEU A 63 11.79 -15.55 -0.89
N LYS A 64 11.88 -15.59 -2.22
CA LYS A 64 12.98 -14.93 -2.96
C LYS A 64 12.49 -14.31 -4.26
N PHE A 65 13.15 -13.24 -4.69
CA PHE A 65 13.03 -12.78 -6.06
C PHE A 65 13.87 -13.67 -6.99
N PRO A 66 13.60 -13.70 -8.31
CA PRO A 66 14.20 -14.66 -9.23
C PRO A 66 15.71 -14.47 -9.39
N GLY A 67 16.20 -13.23 -9.39
CA GLY A 67 17.61 -12.93 -9.48
C GLY A 67 18.28 -12.76 -8.12
N SER A 68 19.60 -12.59 -8.15
CA SER A 68 20.41 -12.34 -6.96
C SER A 68 20.35 -10.88 -6.48
N ASN A 69 19.81 -9.97 -7.31
CA ASN A 69 19.75 -8.55 -7.04
C ASN A 69 18.39 -7.97 -7.44
N LEU A 70 17.58 -7.60 -6.44
CA LEU A 70 16.24 -7.06 -6.64
C LEU A 70 16.21 -5.76 -7.46
N LYS A 71 17.23 -4.90 -7.33
CA LYS A 71 17.34 -3.70 -8.17
C LYS A 71 17.41 -4.10 -9.64
N SER A 72 18.31 -5.02 -9.98
CA SER A 72 18.48 -5.47 -11.36
C SER A 72 17.24 -6.17 -11.91
N ASP A 73 16.55 -6.96 -11.08
CA ASP A 73 15.33 -7.64 -11.47
C ASP A 73 14.20 -6.65 -11.83
N ILE A 74 13.99 -5.62 -11.00
CA ILE A 74 12.95 -4.60 -11.24
C ILE A 74 13.31 -3.72 -12.44
N GLU A 75 14.56 -3.27 -12.54
CA GLU A 75 15.01 -2.42 -13.67
C GLU A 75 14.91 -3.17 -15.01
N THR A 76 15.22 -4.48 -15.02
CA THR A 76 15.07 -5.35 -16.19
C THR A 76 13.60 -5.52 -16.56
N TRP A 77 12.75 -5.84 -15.58
CA TRP A 77 11.31 -5.96 -15.80
C TRP A 77 10.71 -4.69 -16.40
N PHE A 78 11.10 -3.51 -15.90
CA PHE A 78 10.68 -2.24 -16.48
C PHE A 78 11.13 -2.09 -17.94
N ALA A 79 12.39 -2.40 -18.24
CA ALA A 79 12.95 -2.27 -19.58
C ALA A 79 12.29 -3.23 -20.60
N GLU A 80 11.89 -4.43 -20.17
CA GLU A 80 11.20 -5.41 -21.01
C GLU A 80 9.77 -4.95 -21.39
N ASP A 81 9.04 -4.39 -20.43
CA ASP A 81 7.66 -3.91 -20.63
C ASP A 81 7.59 -2.54 -21.35
N ASN A 82 8.66 -1.72 -21.26
CA ASN A 82 8.68 -0.32 -21.71
C ASN A 82 9.73 -0.04 -22.79
N LYS A 83 9.41 -0.46 -24.02
CA LYS A 83 10.28 -0.26 -25.20
C LYS A 83 10.29 1.18 -25.72
N ALA A 84 9.15 1.87 -25.65
CA ALA A 84 9.05 3.29 -25.97
C ALA A 84 9.33 4.11 -24.72
N ARG A 85 10.16 5.16 -24.86
CA ARG A 85 10.68 5.93 -23.74
C ARG A 85 10.35 7.41 -23.90
N GLY A 86 9.93 8.03 -22.80
CA GLY A 86 9.69 9.45 -22.71
C GLY A 86 10.85 10.20 -22.04
N ASN A 87 10.52 11.15 -21.16
CA ASN A 87 11.49 12.06 -20.54
C ASN A 87 11.54 11.99 -19.00
N ASN A 88 10.59 11.30 -18.36
CA ASN A 88 10.52 11.23 -16.90
C ASN A 88 11.47 10.13 -16.36
N ASP A 89 12.34 10.48 -15.43
CA ASP A 89 13.17 9.51 -14.73
C ASP A 89 12.51 9.16 -13.38
N ILE A 90 11.92 7.97 -13.29
CA ILE A 90 11.31 7.45 -12.07
C ILE A 90 12.37 6.75 -11.21
N VAL A 91 12.24 6.91 -9.90
CA VAL A 91 13.09 6.26 -8.91
C VAL A 91 12.22 5.54 -7.90
N LEU A 92 12.51 4.26 -7.66
CA LEU A 92 11.96 3.51 -6.53
C LEU A 92 12.99 3.44 -5.40
N LEU A 93 12.60 3.83 -4.20
CA LEU A 93 13.36 3.65 -2.97
C LEU A 93 12.79 2.44 -2.22
N LEU A 94 13.57 1.35 -2.13
CA LEU A 94 13.18 0.18 -1.35
C LEU A 94 13.70 0.35 0.08
N GLU A 95 12.80 0.45 1.04
CA GLU A 95 13.13 0.68 2.44
C GLU A 95 12.91 -0.57 3.28
N GLU A 96 11.83 -1.31 3.00
CA GLU A 96 11.51 -2.55 3.70
C GLU A 96 10.74 -3.52 2.80
N ILE A 97 11.17 -4.78 2.75
CA ILE A 97 10.41 -5.90 2.18
C ILE A 97 10.78 -7.12 3.02
N LYS A 98 10.01 -7.39 4.08
CA LYS A 98 10.30 -8.44 5.05
C LYS A 98 9.09 -9.31 5.31
N VAL A 99 9.31 -10.62 5.33
CA VAL A 99 8.32 -11.63 5.70
C VAL A 99 8.79 -12.34 6.96
N SER A 100 7.88 -12.45 7.92
CA SER A 100 8.15 -13.06 9.23
C SER A 100 6.92 -13.79 9.75
N GLU A 101 7.13 -14.86 10.51
CA GLU A 101 6.06 -15.55 11.24
C GLU A 101 6.03 -15.16 12.70
N PHE A 102 4.85 -14.82 13.19
CA PHE A 102 4.62 -14.52 14.60
C PHE A 102 4.11 -15.78 15.30
N LYS A 103 4.94 -16.36 16.18
CA LYS A 103 4.67 -17.64 16.83
C LYS A 103 3.39 -17.64 17.69
N GLU A 104 3.09 -16.51 18.31
CA GLU A 104 1.93 -16.35 19.21
C GLU A 104 0.59 -16.41 18.45
N THR A 105 0.53 -15.76 17.29
CA THR A 105 -0.70 -15.67 16.48
C THR A 105 -0.73 -16.66 15.32
N GLN A 106 0.40 -17.32 15.04
CA GLN A 106 0.65 -18.14 13.86
C GLN A 106 0.39 -17.39 12.53
N LEU A 107 0.42 -16.06 12.56
CA LEU A 107 0.27 -15.24 11.36
C LEU A 107 1.61 -15.08 10.65
N ALA A 108 1.61 -15.25 9.34
CA ALA A 108 2.69 -14.74 8.50
C ALA A 108 2.41 -13.27 8.21
N LYS A 109 3.42 -12.41 8.40
CA LYS A 109 3.33 -10.98 8.13
C LYS A 109 4.30 -10.59 7.03
N ALA A 110 3.84 -9.80 6.05
CA ALA A 110 4.71 -9.16 5.07
C ALA A 110 4.70 -7.64 5.31
N LYS A 111 5.80 -7.10 5.80
CA LYS A 111 5.99 -5.67 6.00
C LYS A 111 6.70 -5.09 4.79
N VAL A 112 6.10 -4.07 4.18
CA VAL A 112 6.58 -3.50 2.92
C VAL A 112 6.55 -1.99 3.01
N LYS A 113 7.68 -1.38 2.68
CA LYS A 113 7.86 0.05 2.55
C LYS A 113 8.67 0.35 1.29
N ILE A 114 8.00 0.91 0.29
CA ILE A 114 8.58 1.26 -1.01
C ILE A 114 8.00 2.59 -1.45
N SER A 115 8.87 3.51 -1.83
CA SER A 115 8.48 4.87 -2.19
C SER A 115 8.91 5.19 -3.61
N SER A 116 8.12 5.96 -4.35
CA SER A 116 8.45 6.39 -5.71
C SER A 116 8.65 7.89 -5.82
N PHE A 117 9.57 8.28 -6.69
CA PHE A 117 9.97 9.66 -6.91
C PHE A 117 10.16 9.92 -8.40
N ILE A 118 10.00 11.17 -8.82
CA ILE A 118 10.56 11.64 -10.09
C ILE A 118 11.88 12.35 -9.79
N ASN A 119 12.93 11.98 -10.51
CA ASN A 119 14.21 12.67 -10.49
C ASN A 119 14.25 13.71 -11.61
N ARG A 120 14.51 14.96 -11.24
CA ARG A 120 14.77 16.06 -12.18
C ARG A 120 16.08 16.71 -11.81
N ASN A 121 17.13 16.44 -12.58
CA ASN A 121 18.45 17.04 -12.41
C ASN A 121 19.03 16.85 -10.99
N GLY A 122 18.92 15.65 -10.42
CA GLY A 122 19.45 15.33 -9.09
C GLY A 122 18.57 15.79 -7.92
N ARG A 123 17.37 16.28 -8.20
CA ARG A 123 16.32 16.58 -7.21
C ARG A 123 15.19 15.58 -7.32
N TYR A 124 14.82 15.02 -6.18
CA TYR A 124 13.81 13.98 -6.08
C TYR A 124 12.51 14.60 -5.57
N TYR A 125 11.41 14.26 -6.22
CA TYR A 125 10.09 14.74 -5.87
C TYR A 125 9.20 13.54 -5.63
N PHE A 126 8.67 13.43 -4.42
CA PHE A 126 7.83 12.30 -3.99
C PHE A 126 6.60 12.15 -4.89
N ILE A 127 6.30 10.94 -5.35
CA ILE A 127 5.10 10.63 -6.14
C ILE A 127 4.09 9.86 -5.30
N ASN A 128 4.47 8.65 -4.84
CA ASN A 128 3.61 7.77 -4.06
C ASN A 128 4.46 6.86 -3.17
N ARG A 129 3.82 6.11 -2.26
CA ARG A 129 4.47 5.01 -1.54
C ARG A 129 3.49 3.92 -1.19
N TYR A 130 4.03 2.73 -1.01
CA TYR A 130 3.41 1.68 -0.24
C TYR A 130 4.09 1.59 1.12
N ASN A 131 3.35 1.71 2.23
CA ASN A 131 3.90 1.59 3.58
C ASN A 131 2.89 0.88 4.50
N ASN A 132 2.95 -0.46 4.53
CA ASN A 132 1.97 -1.24 5.27
C ASN A 132 2.51 -2.62 5.68
N THR A 133 1.78 -3.25 6.62
CA THR A 133 1.96 -4.65 6.98
C THR A 133 0.76 -5.46 6.51
N LEU A 134 1.01 -6.53 5.77
CA LEU A 134 0.01 -7.51 5.38
C LEU A 134 0.02 -8.70 6.33
N ASP A 135 -1.14 -9.05 6.85
CA ASP A 135 -1.31 -10.23 7.67
C ASP A 135 -1.93 -11.38 6.85
N PHE A 136 -1.30 -12.55 6.90
CA PHE A 136 -1.76 -13.78 6.25
C PHE A 136 -2.04 -14.83 7.31
N ASN A 137 -3.30 -15.23 7.42
CA ASN A 137 -3.73 -16.27 8.34
C ASN A 137 -3.65 -17.63 7.65
N PRO A 138 -2.74 -18.55 8.05
CA PRO A 138 -2.59 -19.84 7.38
C PRO A 138 -3.86 -20.71 7.37
N LYS A 139 -4.82 -20.46 8.28
CA LYS A 139 -6.11 -21.17 8.32
C LYS A 139 -7.09 -20.68 7.25
N LEU A 140 -6.97 -19.42 6.84
CA LEU A 140 -7.89 -18.75 5.91
C LEU A 140 -7.26 -18.50 4.53
N THR A 141 -5.93 -18.51 4.45
CA THR A 141 -5.18 -18.22 3.24
C THR A 141 -4.71 -19.53 2.60
N PRO A 142 -5.27 -19.94 1.45
CA PRO A 142 -4.77 -21.08 0.70
C PRO A 142 -3.35 -20.79 0.22
N ASN A 143 -2.42 -21.71 0.49
CA ASN A 143 -1.01 -21.58 0.06
C ASN A 143 -0.41 -20.21 0.38
N VAL A 144 -0.14 -19.98 1.66
CA VAL A 144 0.43 -18.74 2.20
C VAL A 144 1.67 -18.25 1.42
N PRO A 145 2.71 -19.07 1.15
CA PRO A 145 3.88 -18.62 0.40
C PRO A 145 3.52 -18.01 -0.96
N ARG A 146 2.66 -18.71 -1.73
CA ARG A 146 2.23 -18.24 -3.05
C ARG A 146 1.41 -16.95 -2.95
N THR A 147 0.53 -16.85 -1.95
CA THR A 147 -0.29 -15.65 -1.76
C THR A 147 0.56 -14.44 -1.40
N ILE A 148 1.59 -14.62 -0.54
CA ILE A 148 2.57 -13.56 -0.24
C ILE A 148 3.34 -13.17 -1.51
N SER A 149 3.83 -14.14 -2.27
CA SER A 149 4.51 -13.90 -3.55
C SER A 149 3.67 -13.06 -4.51
N MET A 150 2.39 -13.41 -4.68
CA MET A 150 1.46 -12.65 -5.51
C MET A 150 1.20 -11.24 -4.97
N ALA A 151 1.02 -11.08 -3.65
CA ALA A 151 0.81 -9.78 -3.04
C ALA A 151 2.01 -8.84 -3.23
N LEU A 152 3.24 -9.33 -3.04
CA LEU A 152 4.46 -8.55 -3.25
C LEU A 152 4.63 -8.14 -4.73
N SER A 153 4.34 -9.06 -5.65
CA SER A 153 4.30 -8.78 -7.09
C SER A 153 3.28 -7.68 -7.43
N THR A 154 2.08 -7.74 -6.85
CA THR A 154 1.01 -6.74 -7.04
C THR A 154 1.38 -5.38 -6.45
N ILE A 155 1.98 -5.34 -5.25
CA ILE A 155 2.42 -4.08 -4.64
C ILE A 155 3.42 -3.37 -5.56
N LEU A 156 4.43 -4.10 -6.04
CA LEU A 156 5.45 -3.54 -6.94
C LEU A 156 4.83 -3.07 -8.26
N SER A 157 4.03 -3.91 -8.92
CA SER A 157 3.43 -3.55 -10.21
C SER A 157 2.52 -2.33 -10.11
N THR A 158 1.73 -2.25 -9.03
CA THR A 158 0.78 -1.16 -8.86
C THR A 158 1.51 0.13 -8.51
N LEU A 159 2.49 0.10 -7.61
CA LEU A 159 3.29 1.28 -7.29
C LEU A 159 4.01 1.84 -8.54
N ILE A 160 4.54 0.95 -9.39
CA ILE A 160 5.16 1.35 -10.66
C ILE A 160 4.13 2.01 -11.58
N ASN A 161 2.95 1.39 -11.75
CA ASN A 161 1.89 1.92 -12.61
C ASN A 161 1.37 3.28 -12.13
N ASP A 162 1.16 3.45 -10.81
CA ASP A 162 0.74 4.72 -10.20
C ASP A 162 1.78 5.81 -10.39
N SER A 163 3.06 5.44 -10.40
CA SER A 163 4.16 6.39 -10.59
C SER A 163 4.15 7.06 -11.97
N TYR A 164 3.44 6.49 -12.96
CA TYR A 164 3.29 7.09 -14.30
C TYR A 164 2.23 8.19 -14.37
N SER A 165 1.26 8.17 -13.46
CA SER A 165 0.05 9.00 -13.54
C SER A 165 -0.07 9.99 -12.39
N HIS A 166 0.45 9.66 -11.21
CA HIS A 166 0.37 10.52 -10.03
C HIS A 166 1.21 11.78 -10.15
N ILE A 167 0.68 12.89 -9.64
CA ILE A 167 1.36 14.18 -9.64
C ILE A 167 2.38 14.20 -8.51
N ALA A 168 3.65 14.32 -8.88
CA ALA A 168 4.73 14.48 -7.92
C ALA A 168 4.53 15.74 -7.05
N PHE A 169 4.89 15.63 -5.78
CA PHE A 169 4.86 16.74 -4.85
C PHE A 169 5.92 17.78 -5.24
N SER A 170 5.69 19.04 -4.92
CA SER A 170 6.57 20.14 -5.32
C SER A 170 7.84 20.27 -4.45
N THR A 171 7.89 19.60 -3.30
CA THR A 171 9.03 19.67 -2.37
C THR A 171 10.24 18.94 -2.96
N PRO A 172 11.34 19.63 -3.29
CA PRO A 172 12.56 18.97 -3.77
C PRO A 172 13.31 18.32 -2.61
N ILE A 173 13.81 17.12 -2.84
CA ILE A 173 14.65 16.36 -1.89
C ILE A 173 16.01 16.13 -2.55
N ALA A 174 17.10 16.33 -1.81
CA ALA A 174 18.43 15.97 -2.29
C ALA A 174 18.66 14.46 -2.13
N GLU A 175 19.52 13.87 -2.96
CA GLU A 175 19.80 12.42 -2.90
C GLU A 175 20.26 11.97 -1.50
N ALA A 176 21.16 12.74 -0.87
CA ALA A 176 21.67 12.46 0.47
C ALA A 176 20.59 12.49 1.57
N ASP A 177 19.47 13.17 1.29
CA ASP A 177 18.36 13.33 2.23
C ASP A 177 17.20 12.35 1.95
N LEU A 178 17.33 11.46 0.95
CA LEU A 178 16.27 10.52 0.60
C LEU A 178 15.87 9.61 1.76
N ASN A 179 16.76 9.30 2.69
CA ASN A 179 16.43 8.50 3.87
C ASN A 179 15.55 9.25 4.90
N ASN A 180 15.44 10.57 4.77
CA ASN A 180 14.66 11.44 5.65
C ASN A 180 13.57 12.21 4.89
N TYR A 181 13.18 11.72 3.70
CA TYR A 181 12.24 12.41 2.83
C TYR A 181 10.90 12.70 3.51
N GLU A 182 10.42 11.81 4.38
CA GLU A 182 9.14 11.97 5.08
C GLU A 182 9.10 13.21 5.95
N ALA A 183 10.16 13.47 6.72
CA ALA A 183 10.24 14.65 7.57
C ALA A 183 10.34 15.93 6.72
N ILE A 184 10.97 15.86 5.56
CA ILE A 184 11.13 16.99 4.64
C ILE A 184 9.79 17.33 3.96
N VAL A 185 9.13 16.31 3.41
CA VAL A 185 7.83 16.46 2.75
C VAL A 185 6.74 16.80 3.78
N GLY A 186 6.81 16.18 4.96
CA GLY A 186 5.92 16.33 6.12
C GLY A 186 5.71 17.77 6.58
N LYS A 187 6.76 18.60 6.49
CA LYS A 187 6.71 20.03 6.85
C LYS A 187 5.75 20.84 5.96
N ASN A 188 5.49 20.37 4.74
CA ASN A 188 4.68 21.08 3.76
C ASN A 188 3.25 20.53 3.65
N ILE A 189 2.85 19.66 4.59
CA ILE A 189 1.51 19.05 4.63
C ILE A 189 0.58 19.97 5.40
N LYS A 190 -0.39 20.60 4.74
CA LYS A 190 -1.19 21.64 5.40
C LYS A 190 -2.09 21.07 6.48
N TYR A 191 -2.83 19.99 6.20
CA TYR A 191 -3.77 19.43 7.18
C TYR A 191 -3.12 18.93 8.49
N LEU A 192 -1.81 18.70 8.50
CA LEU A 192 -1.07 18.36 9.71
C LEU A 192 -0.60 19.59 10.50
N ASN A 193 -0.39 20.72 9.82
CA ASN A 193 0.33 21.88 10.36
C ASN A 193 -0.53 23.15 10.50
N VAL A 194 -1.78 23.15 10.00
CA VAL A 194 -2.72 24.25 10.21
C VAL A 194 -3.35 24.19 11.61
N PRO A 195 -3.67 25.35 12.22
CA PRO A 195 -4.33 25.38 13.53
C PRO A 195 -5.76 24.83 13.48
N GLU A 196 -6.44 25.00 12.36
CA GLU A 196 -7.81 24.51 12.13
C GLU A 196 -7.96 24.03 10.69
N LEU A 197 -8.74 22.96 10.51
CA LEU A 197 -9.02 22.41 9.19
C LEU A 197 -10.05 23.27 8.45
N ALA A 198 -9.84 23.48 7.15
CA ALA A 198 -10.81 24.18 6.32
C ALA A 198 -12.08 23.34 6.17
N SER A 199 -13.23 23.90 6.54
CA SER A 199 -14.53 23.22 6.45
C SER A 199 -14.97 23.07 5.00
N GLY A 200 -15.63 21.95 4.70
CA GLY A 200 -16.12 21.63 3.36
C GLY A 200 -15.87 20.20 2.94
N VAL A 201 -16.26 19.88 1.70
CA VAL A 201 -16.14 18.54 1.12
C VAL A 201 -14.82 18.39 0.39
N TYR A 202 -14.18 17.23 0.53
CA TYR A 202 -12.95 16.87 -0.15
C TYR A 202 -13.23 15.67 -1.08
N THR A 203 -12.95 15.82 -2.36
CA THR A 203 -13.18 14.78 -3.38
C THR A 203 -12.02 13.78 -3.46
N ASP A 204 -10.84 14.21 -3.04
CA ASP A 204 -9.61 13.42 -3.10
C ASP A 204 -8.66 13.79 -1.96
N PHE A 205 -7.70 12.91 -1.65
CA PHE A 205 -6.72 13.17 -0.60
C PHE A 205 -5.84 14.40 -0.90
N ARG A 206 -5.58 14.72 -2.16
CA ARG A 206 -4.73 15.88 -2.51
C ARG A 206 -5.38 17.20 -2.11
N SER A 207 -6.69 17.32 -2.31
CA SER A 207 -7.47 18.48 -1.87
C SER A 207 -7.45 18.60 -0.34
N PHE A 208 -7.55 17.48 0.39
CA PHE A 208 -7.44 17.45 1.85
C PHE A 208 -6.03 17.81 2.32
N TYR A 209 -5.01 17.24 1.68
CA TYR A 209 -3.59 17.57 1.90
C TYR A 209 -3.33 19.08 1.79
N LEU A 210 -3.93 19.73 0.79
CA LEU A 210 -3.77 21.15 0.49
C LEU A 210 -4.75 22.07 1.28
N GLN A 211 -5.69 21.49 2.03
CA GLN A 211 -6.77 22.22 2.71
C GLN A 211 -7.55 23.12 1.74
N THR A 212 -7.90 22.56 0.58
CA THR A 212 -8.66 23.22 -0.48
C THR A 212 -9.95 22.43 -0.74
N PRO A 213 -10.99 22.57 0.11
CA PRO A 213 -12.25 21.88 -0.08
C PRO A 213 -12.90 22.28 -1.42
N LYS A 214 -13.67 21.37 -1.99
CA LYS A 214 -14.34 21.55 -3.28
C LYS A 214 -15.53 22.50 -3.14
N GLU A 215 -15.48 23.62 -3.85
CA GLU A 215 -16.58 24.59 -3.89
C GLU A 215 -17.85 24.00 -4.50
N GLY A 216 -19.00 24.40 -3.95
CA GLY A 216 -20.32 23.99 -4.43
C GLY A 216 -20.73 22.57 -4.02
N TYR A 217 -19.95 21.90 -3.16
CA TYR A 217 -20.29 20.60 -2.59
C TYR A 217 -20.64 20.77 -1.12
N TYR A 218 -21.65 20.04 -0.63
CA TYR A 218 -22.09 20.12 0.75
C TYR A 218 -22.57 18.77 1.29
N VAL A 219 -22.55 18.65 2.62
CA VAL A 219 -23.00 17.46 3.34
C VAL A 219 -24.52 17.44 3.40
N ASP A 220 -25.14 16.39 2.86
CA ASP A 220 -26.58 16.14 2.97
C ASP A 220 -26.87 15.45 4.31
N LYS A 221 -27.87 15.96 5.04
CA LYS A 221 -28.28 15.43 6.34
C LYS A 221 -29.79 15.16 6.36
N ASN A 222 -30.19 14.07 7.00
CA ASN A 222 -31.60 13.81 7.27
C ASN A 222 -32.14 14.72 8.39
N LYS A 223 -33.45 14.65 8.64
CA LYS A 223 -34.14 15.43 9.70
C LYS A 223 -33.59 15.23 11.12
N LYS A 224 -32.80 14.17 11.36
CA LYS A 224 -32.14 13.87 12.64
C LYS A 224 -30.69 14.38 12.69
N GLY A 225 -30.26 15.15 11.68
CA GLY A 225 -28.90 15.67 11.57
C GLY A 225 -27.86 14.63 11.10
N LYS A 226 -28.29 13.42 10.72
CA LYS A 226 -27.38 12.34 10.33
C LYS A 226 -27.02 12.47 8.84
N VAL A 227 -25.74 12.37 8.52
CA VAL A 227 -25.24 12.48 7.14
C VAL A 227 -25.81 11.35 6.27
N THR A 228 -26.39 11.72 5.13
CA THR A 228 -26.99 10.83 4.12
C THR A 228 -26.25 10.88 2.79
N GLY A 229 -25.27 11.77 2.65
CA GLY A 229 -24.41 11.82 1.46
C GLY A 229 -23.76 13.16 1.26
N ILE A 230 -23.19 13.34 0.09
CA ILE A 230 -22.65 14.60 -0.40
C ILE A 230 -23.43 14.99 -1.64
N LYS A 231 -23.86 16.25 -1.72
CA LYS A 231 -24.52 16.81 -2.89
C LYS A 231 -23.71 17.95 -3.49
N ASN A 232 -23.89 18.20 -4.79
CA ASN A 232 -23.38 19.41 -5.44
C ASN A 232 -24.43 20.54 -5.43
N ARG A 233 -24.05 21.69 -5.98
CA ARG A 233 -24.90 22.89 -6.14
C ARG A 233 -26.23 22.65 -6.88
N GLU A 234 -26.33 21.59 -7.66
CA GLU A 234 -27.55 21.19 -8.39
C GLU A 234 -28.44 20.25 -7.54
N ASN A 235 -28.11 20.04 -6.26
CA ASN A 235 -28.73 19.10 -5.34
C ASN A 235 -28.60 17.62 -5.77
N LEU A 236 -27.67 17.30 -6.68
CA LEU A 236 -27.44 15.94 -7.13
C LEU A 236 -26.50 15.22 -6.16
N LEU A 237 -26.87 13.99 -5.79
CA LEU A 237 -26.04 13.12 -4.95
C LEU A 237 -24.79 12.71 -5.76
N ILE A 238 -23.62 12.91 -5.15
CA ILE A 238 -22.33 12.57 -5.76
C ILE A 238 -21.99 11.12 -5.46
N SER A 239 -21.36 10.46 -6.44
CA SER A 239 -20.90 9.08 -6.27
C SER A 239 -19.90 9.01 -5.12
N SER A 240 -20.03 7.98 -4.29
CA SER A 240 -19.11 7.73 -3.18
C SER A 240 -17.66 7.50 -3.65
N GLU A 241 -17.46 7.05 -4.89
CA GLU A 241 -16.14 6.86 -5.49
C GLU A 241 -15.41 8.19 -5.76
N GLU A 242 -16.13 9.30 -5.80
CA GLU A 242 -15.60 10.64 -6.07
C GLU A 242 -15.38 11.46 -4.78
N ILE A 243 -15.55 10.84 -3.61
CA ILE A 243 -15.51 11.51 -2.31
C ILE A 243 -14.41 10.92 -1.43
N PHE A 244 -13.51 11.80 -0.98
CA PHE A 244 -12.57 11.46 0.07
C PHE A 244 -13.22 11.55 1.45
N GLY A 245 -13.90 12.66 1.73
CA GLY A 245 -14.41 12.98 3.06
C GLY A 245 -14.94 14.41 3.15
N TYR A 246 -15.20 14.87 4.37
CA TYR A 246 -15.56 16.26 4.64
C TYR A 246 -14.98 16.73 5.97
N VAL A 247 -14.93 18.05 6.16
CA VAL A 247 -14.62 18.69 7.44
C VAL A 247 -15.82 19.54 7.85
N GLU A 248 -16.26 19.38 9.09
CA GLU A 248 -17.32 20.18 9.70
C GLU A 248 -16.93 20.47 11.15
N ASP A 249 -17.06 21.73 11.60
CA ASP A 249 -16.71 22.18 12.95
C ASP A 249 -15.28 21.77 13.38
N GLY A 250 -14.31 21.90 12.47
CA GLY A 250 -12.91 21.52 12.69
C GLY A 250 -12.64 20.01 12.74
N LYS A 251 -13.66 19.16 12.61
CA LYS A 251 -13.54 17.70 12.62
C LYS A 251 -13.54 17.14 11.21
N ALA A 252 -12.54 16.32 10.90
CA ALA A 252 -12.47 15.60 9.64
C ALA A 252 -13.24 14.28 9.71
N TYR A 253 -13.87 13.89 8.59
CA TYR A 253 -14.59 12.65 8.42
C TYR A 253 -14.17 11.97 7.12
N ARG A 254 -13.71 10.72 7.18
CA ARG A 254 -13.33 9.89 6.02
C ARG A 254 -14.54 9.11 5.54
N LEU A 255 -14.79 9.11 4.23
CA LEU A 255 -15.73 8.15 3.66
C LEU A 255 -15.11 6.75 3.66
N THR A 256 -15.82 5.78 4.22
CA THR A 256 -15.42 4.36 4.29
C THR A 256 -16.57 3.46 3.83
N PRO A 257 -16.34 2.15 3.59
CA PRO A 257 -17.42 1.22 3.24
C PRO A 257 -18.55 1.15 4.30
N VAL A 258 -18.25 1.48 5.56
CA VAL A 258 -19.23 1.51 6.66
C VAL A 258 -19.83 2.91 6.90
N GLY A 259 -19.54 3.87 6.01
CA GLY A 259 -20.02 5.26 6.08
C GLY A 259 -18.92 6.25 6.46
N PHE A 260 -19.32 7.47 6.84
CA PHE A 260 -18.38 8.49 7.28
C PHE A 260 -17.90 8.23 8.71
N LEU A 261 -16.58 8.02 8.88
CA LEU A 261 -15.94 7.87 10.18
C LEU A 261 -15.19 9.15 10.52
N GLU A 262 -15.34 9.62 11.77
CA GLU A 262 -14.53 10.72 12.28
C GLU A 262 -13.04 10.34 12.21
N MET A 263 -12.21 11.33 11.91
CA MET A 263 -10.76 11.23 11.89
C MET A 263 -10.16 12.04 13.05
N PRO A 264 -10.03 11.46 14.27
CA PRO A 264 -9.26 12.10 15.32
C PRO A 264 -7.78 12.19 14.93
N LYS A 265 -7.04 13.07 15.61
CA LYS A 265 -5.60 13.25 15.47
C LYS A 265 -4.91 13.00 16.80
N ASP A 266 -3.86 12.19 16.79
CA ASP A 266 -2.93 12.04 17.90
C ASP A 266 -1.48 12.35 17.44
N ASP A 267 -0.50 12.03 18.28
CA ASP A 267 0.92 12.26 18.00
C ASP A 267 1.46 11.50 16.77
N LYS A 268 0.80 10.42 16.34
CA LYS A 268 1.14 9.63 15.15
C LYS A 268 0.42 10.11 13.90
N GLY A 269 -0.61 10.94 14.05
CA GLY A 269 -1.34 11.58 12.96
C GLY A 269 -2.84 11.33 13.03
N TYR A 270 -3.50 11.51 11.89
CA TYR A 270 -4.93 11.25 11.77
C TYR A 270 -5.19 9.75 11.62
N TYR A 271 -6.27 9.27 12.21
CA TYR A 271 -6.68 7.87 12.13
C TYR A 271 -8.19 7.72 12.08
N VAL A 272 -8.69 6.54 11.71
CA VAL A 272 -10.09 6.14 11.89
C VAL A 272 -10.15 4.94 12.84
N VAL A 273 -11.19 4.87 13.67
CA VAL A 273 -11.44 3.68 14.51
C VAL A 273 -12.23 2.67 13.69
N SER A 274 -11.54 1.64 13.20
CA SER A 274 -12.11 0.63 12.31
C SER A 274 -11.28 -0.67 12.35
N SER A 275 -11.60 -1.62 11.47
CA SER A 275 -10.84 -2.84 11.25
C SER A 275 -10.51 -3.00 9.77
N ARG A 276 -9.53 -3.84 9.44
CA ARG A 276 -9.21 -4.15 8.04
C ARG A 276 -10.43 -4.72 7.30
N GLN A 277 -11.28 -5.49 7.97
CA GLN A 277 -12.48 -6.09 7.35
C GLN A 277 -13.57 -5.05 7.06
N GLU A 278 -13.69 -4.00 7.89
CA GLU A 278 -14.62 -2.89 7.63
C GLU A 278 -14.13 -1.99 6.49
N LEU A 279 -12.82 -1.74 6.43
CA LEU A 279 -12.21 -0.88 5.41
C LEU A 279 -12.02 -1.60 4.07
N PHE A 280 -11.88 -2.93 4.10
CA PHE A 280 -11.65 -3.79 2.95
C PHE A 280 -12.53 -5.05 3.06
N PRO A 281 -13.85 -4.93 2.84
CA PRO A 281 -14.76 -6.06 2.96
C PRO A 281 -14.38 -7.20 2.00
N PRO A 282 -14.48 -8.47 2.42
CA PRO A 282 -14.04 -9.61 1.64
C PRO A 282 -14.80 -9.70 0.30
N GLN A 283 -14.06 -10.07 -0.74
CA GLN A 283 -14.54 -10.15 -2.10
C GLN A 283 -14.36 -11.57 -2.65
N ASN A 284 -15.29 -12.03 -3.49
CA ASN A 284 -15.34 -13.42 -3.97
C ASN A 284 -14.21 -13.82 -4.94
N ASN A 285 -13.39 -12.86 -5.41
CA ASN A 285 -12.32 -13.11 -6.38
C ASN A 285 -10.93 -12.96 -5.73
N ASN A 286 -10.08 -13.99 -5.83
CA ASN A 286 -8.71 -14.00 -5.28
C ASN A 286 -7.85 -12.80 -5.71
N ALA A 287 -7.95 -12.35 -6.97
CA ALA A 287 -7.18 -11.19 -7.43
C ALA A 287 -7.68 -9.89 -6.78
N MET A 288 -9.01 -9.77 -6.63
CA MET A 288 -9.65 -8.61 -5.99
C MET A 288 -9.42 -8.60 -4.48
N MET A 289 -9.38 -9.78 -3.85
CA MET A 289 -9.01 -9.95 -2.44
C MET A 289 -7.55 -9.52 -2.19
N ILE A 290 -6.61 -9.87 -3.08
CA ILE A 290 -5.21 -9.42 -2.95
C ILE A 290 -5.11 -7.90 -3.14
N GLY A 291 -5.81 -7.34 -4.13
CA GLY A 291 -5.94 -5.89 -4.28
C GLY A 291 -6.43 -5.21 -3.00
N ALA A 292 -7.53 -5.73 -2.42
CA ALA A 292 -8.11 -5.24 -1.17
C ALA A 292 -7.16 -5.41 0.03
N MET A 293 -6.46 -6.54 0.15
CA MET A 293 -5.47 -6.76 1.22
C MET A 293 -4.31 -5.77 1.13
N THR A 294 -3.84 -5.47 -0.08
CA THR A 294 -2.75 -4.52 -0.28
C THR A 294 -3.15 -3.09 0.09
N GLY A 295 -4.43 -2.73 0.05
CA GLY A 295 -4.95 -1.62 0.83
C GLY A 295 -4.55 -0.20 0.38
N GLY A 296 -4.35 0.03 -0.92
CA GLY A 296 -3.95 1.38 -1.36
C GLY A 296 -4.08 1.67 -2.85
N MET A 297 -3.50 0.83 -3.71
CA MET A 297 -3.21 1.28 -5.09
C MET A 297 -4.20 0.78 -6.16
N LEU A 298 -5.16 -0.09 -5.83
CA LEU A 298 -6.24 -0.56 -6.74
C LEU A 298 -7.59 -0.64 -6.00
N GLY A 299 -7.99 0.45 -5.35
CA GLY A 299 -9.24 0.53 -4.58
C GLY A 299 -10.40 1.17 -5.36
N ALA A 300 -10.87 0.53 -6.43
CA ALA A 300 -12.24 0.79 -6.89
C ALA A 300 -13.22 0.10 -5.93
N LEU A 301 -14.44 0.65 -5.86
CA LEU A 301 -15.62 0.22 -5.11
C LEU A 301 -15.76 0.83 -3.70
N ILE A 302 -16.21 2.09 -3.66
CA ILE A 302 -17.05 2.54 -2.55
C ILE A 302 -18.50 2.62 -3.07
N GLY A 303 -19.21 1.49 -2.98
CA GLY A 303 -20.67 1.47 -2.94
C GLY A 303 -21.14 1.57 -1.50
N ALA A 304 -20.93 2.71 -0.84
CA ALA A 304 -21.42 2.91 0.52
C ALA A 304 -22.93 3.13 0.49
N ALA A 305 -23.68 2.28 1.20
CA ALA A 305 -25.06 2.60 1.54
C ALA A 305 -25.02 3.73 2.57
N ILE A 306 -25.13 4.98 2.10
CA ILE A 306 -25.18 6.17 2.97
C ILE A 306 -26.58 6.33 3.58
N ASP A 307 -27.28 5.23 3.88
CA ASP A 307 -28.40 5.32 4.81
C ASP A 307 -27.86 5.12 6.21
N SER A 308 -27.78 6.22 6.90
CA SER A 308 -27.28 6.31 8.24
C SER A 308 -28.32 5.72 9.25
N SER A 309 -29.52 5.32 8.83
CA SER A 309 -30.40 4.44 9.62
C SER A 309 -30.10 2.94 9.43
N GLY A 310 -29.31 2.61 8.42
CA GLY A 310 -28.79 1.28 8.12
C GLY A 310 -27.29 1.35 7.85
N SER A 311 -26.51 1.96 8.77
CA SER A 311 -25.07 1.69 8.87
C SER A 311 -24.91 0.19 8.66
N GLY A 312 -24.19 -0.26 7.64
CA GLY A 312 -23.86 -1.68 7.50
C GLY A 312 -23.43 -2.13 8.88
N ARG A 313 -24.28 -2.94 9.54
CA ARG A 313 -24.23 -3.09 11.00
C ARG A 313 -22.81 -3.47 11.34
N ARG A 314 -22.07 -2.56 12.00
CA ARG A 314 -20.74 -2.88 12.52
C ARG A 314 -20.90 -4.20 13.25
N ASN A 315 -20.23 -5.23 12.78
CA ASN A 315 -20.37 -6.52 13.40
C ASN A 315 -19.81 -6.36 14.82
N PRO A 316 -20.62 -6.53 15.87
CA PRO A 316 -20.21 -6.24 17.24
C PRO A 316 -19.03 -7.10 17.71
N ASN A 317 -18.73 -8.18 16.98
CA ASN A 317 -17.62 -9.08 17.25
C ASN A 317 -16.32 -8.68 16.51
N THR A 318 -16.28 -7.52 15.84
CA THR A 318 -15.10 -7.05 15.13
C THR A 318 -14.22 -6.26 16.08
N GLU A 319 -12.98 -6.71 16.29
CA GLU A 319 -11.98 -5.93 17.01
C GLU A 319 -11.63 -4.67 16.21
N LEU A 320 -11.89 -3.51 16.81
CA LEU A 320 -11.59 -2.21 16.22
C LEU A 320 -10.27 -1.70 16.79
N SER A 321 -9.53 -0.97 15.96
CA SER A 321 -8.25 -0.37 16.31
C SER A 321 -8.12 1.00 15.63
N ASN A 322 -7.11 1.77 16.04
CA ASN A 322 -6.74 2.98 15.33
C ASN A 322 -6.04 2.59 14.03
N VAL A 323 -6.69 2.82 12.89
CA VAL A 323 -6.10 2.66 11.56
C VAL A 323 -5.66 4.04 11.08
N TYR A 324 -4.36 4.26 10.98
CA TYR A 324 -3.78 5.56 10.67
C TYR A 324 -3.93 5.89 9.19
N ILE A 325 -4.02 7.18 8.89
CA ILE A 325 -3.99 7.70 7.52
C ILE A 325 -2.55 8.08 7.20
N ASP A 326 -1.99 7.44 6.19
CA ASP A 326 -0.66 7.74 5.70
C ASP A 326 -0.57 9.23 5.30
N PRO A 327 0.36 10.00 5.87
CA PRO A 327 0.37 11.43 5.66
C PRO A 327 0.74 11.86 4.24
N LEU A 328 1.37 10.98 3.47
CA LEU A 328 1.83 11.27 2.12
C LEU A 328 0.86 10.77 1.06
N THR A 329 0.09 9.72 1.34
CA THR A 329 -0.76 9.06 0.33
C THR A 329 -2.25 9.10 0.66
N GLY A 330 -2.63 9.28 1.93
CA GLY A 330 -4.02 9.21 2.38
C GLY A 330 -4.56 7.78 2.47
N GLU A 331 -3.69 6.78 2.28
CA GLU A 331 -4.00 5.36 2.40
C GLU A 331 -4.06 4.93 3.88
N TYR A 332 -4.65 3.77 4.14
CA TYR A 332 -4.72 3.21 5.48
C TYR A 332 -3.40 2.51 5.85
N SER A 333 -2.85 2.84 7.02
CA SER A 333 -1.67 2.21 7.62
C SER A 333 -2.09 1.44 8.87
N PHE A 334 -1.85 0.13 8.88
CA PHE A 334 -2.27 -0.81 9.92
C PHE A 334 -1.13 -1.22 10.85
#